data_AF-A0A6A4I2F4-F1
#
_entry.id   AF-A0A6A4I2F4-F1
#
_cell.length_a   1.000
_cell.length_b   1.000
_cell.length_c   1.000
_cell.angle_alpha   90.00
_cell.angle_beta   90.00
_cell.angle_gamma   90.00
#
_symmetry.space_group_name_H-M   'P 1'
#
loop_
_entity.id
_entity.type
_entity.pdbx_description
1 polymer ?
#
loop_
_entity_poly.entity_id
_entity_poly.type
_entity_poly.pdbx_seq_one_letter_code
_entity_poly.pdbx_strand_id
1 'polypeptide(L)'
;MSSNLPIPVADGSVASANVPRPLATRNSRFSLRNHFVTHQNYPTKATKLSNSSPLLLNRFPSLRERYQTNNLVSPVPTVSTTPFSRLPKQLPALPAPHKPTINASIQPNSLRPNVRAKDRLHAWQTPFSIKKRLTNSSIFPPEVIELGDKAVFAGLADSTKQSYGAGPLRWNQFCDLMLIPERLRMPANETLIIAFIGFHMGKVLGSCVKNWLSGLRAWHELSGAPWPASSRLIHFAHTAARTAGASCKRLQCNPITLAHMLALYVALDFSIPFHCAIWAVAVLLQMFWGCRRLGELTIPSKNGFNPKYHASRTTNISFSTNPDRSRKAITFRIPWSKTTKELGASVVGTAQHQSLLILCPSLAIERHMAANASVPPTFSLFAYLDDQGTPHHMVKSTFLAFCDRIWKSAGLEHVHGHSFRIGGAVELLLAGVTPEVVAAVSGWTSLAFLLYWRRFEDILPTHILKAYDSSQISRLKRTLDDYQKANNIPNSLIDACISSIDIIED
;
A
#
# COMPACT_ATOMS: atom_id res chain seq x y z
N MET A 1 -4.97 66.13 -14.15
CA MET A 1 -5.70 66.11 -15.43
C MET A 1 -5.64 64.67 -15.92
N SER A 2 -6.55 63.80 -15.47
CA SER A 2 -7.85 63.49 -16.12
C SER A 2 -7.61 62.83 -17.48
N SER A 3 -8.14 61.67 -17.87
CA SER A 3 -9.36 60.97 -17.44
C SER A 3 -9.49 59.64 -18.20
N ASN A 4 -10.30 58.75 -17.63
CA ASN A 4 -10.78 57.46 -18.13
C ASN A 4 -11.63 57.50 -19.42
N LEU A 5 -11.61 56.37 -20.19
CA LEU A 5 -12.72 55.67 -20.90
C LEU A 5 -13.53 56.43 -21.99
N PRO A 6 -14.46 55.82 -22.80
CA PRO A 6 -14.88 54.42 -22.99
C PRO A 6 -15.15 53.95 -24.47
N ILE A 7 -15.62 52.69 -24.56
CA ILE A 7 -16.25 51.86 -25.63
C ILE A 7 -17.52 52.51 -26.28
N PRO A 8 -17.97 52.18 -27.53
CA PRO A 8 -19.05 51.16 -27.80
C PRO A 8 -18.87 50.39 -29.16
N VAL A 9 -19.21 49.10 -29.34
CA VAL A 9 -20.49 48.38 -29.58
C VAL A 9 -21.34 48.84 -30.78
N ALA A 10 -21.50 47.96 -31.79
CA ALA A 10 -22.71 47.69 -32.61
C ALA A 10 -22.40 46.51 -33.56
N ASP A 11 -23.02 45.33 -33.42
CA ASP A 11 -24.31 44.86 -33.98
C ASP A 11 -24.40 44.84 -35.52
N GLY A 12 -24.75 43.67 -36.08
CA GLY A 12 -25.07 43.56 -37.51
C GLY A 12 -25.06 42.14 -38.08
N SER A 13 -26.24 41.54 -38.22
CA SER A 13 -26.49 40.14 -38.58
C SER A 13 -26.59 39.85 -40.10
N VAL A 14 -26.34 38.58 -40.46
CA VAL A 14 -27.08 37.74 -41.45
C VAL A 14 -26.67 37.68 -42.95
N ALA A 15 -26.56 36.40 -43.39
CA ALA A 15 -26.71 35.79 -44.73
C ALA A 15 -25.66 36.09 -45.81
N SER A 16 -25.32 35.21 -46.76
CA SER A 16 -25.51 33.78 -47.06
C SER A 16 -24.77 33.57 -48.40
N ALA A 17 -24.06 32.45 -48.59
CA ALA A 17 -24.01 31.66 -49.84
C ALA A 17 -22.67 30.91 -50.06
N ASN A 18 -22.83 29.60 -50.19
CA ASN A 18 -22.19 28.69 -51.15
C ASN A 18 -20.83 28.00 -50.84
N VAL A 19 -21.01 26.68 -50.70
CA VAL A 19 -20.13 25.52 -50.50
C VAL A 19 -19.47 25.14 -51.85
N PRO A 20 -18.34 24.39 -51.91
CA PRO A 20 -18.41 22.92 -51.93
C PRO A 20 -17.43 22.18 -50.97
N ARG A 21 -17.92 21.06 -50.42
CA ARG A 21 -17.20 19.97 -49.72
C ARG A 21 -16.25 19.21 -50.65
N PRO A 22 -15.31 18.43 -50.07
CA PRO A 22 -15.02 17.08 -50.54
C PRO A 22 -15.47 15.99 -49.54
N LEU A 23 -15.59 14.78 -50.09
CA LEU A 23 -16.34 13.62 -49.61
C LEU A 23 -15.73 12.88 -48.41
N ALA A 24 -16.63 12.31 -47.60
CA ALA A 24 -16.33 11.33 -46.57
C ALA A 24 -16.57 9.91 -47.14
N THR A 25 -15.58 9.02 -46.97
CA THR A 25 -15.74 7.59 -47.25
C THR A 25 -16.07 6.81 -45.98
N ARG A 26 -17.18 6.08 -46.13
CA ARG A 26 -17.81 5.03 -45.31
C ARG A 26 -16.79 4.06 -44.68
N ASN A 27 -16.98 3.71 -43.40
CA ASN A 27 -16.77 2.33 -42.93
C ASN A 27 -17.71 1.99 -41.77
N SER A 28 -18.22 0.77 -41.84
CA SER A 28 -19.40 0.19 -41.21
C SER A 28 -19.23 -0.08 -39.71
N ARG A 29 -20.26 0.26 -38.93
CA ARG A 29 -20.44 -0.22 -37.54
C ARG A 29 -21.10 -1.60 -37.59
N PHE A 30 -20.38 -2.65 -37.22
CA PHE A 30 -20.99 -3.92 -36.81
C PHE A 30 -21.44 -3.82 -35.36
N SER A 31 -22.76 -3.85 -35.15
CA SER A 31 -23.41 -4.00 -33.86
C SER A 31 -23.76 -5.47 -33.69
N LEU A 32 -23.10 -6.17 -32.77
CA LEU A 32 -23.53 -7.49 -32.32
C LEU A 32 -24.39 -7.34 -31.08
N ARG A 33 -25.70 -7.44 -31.31
CA ARG A 33 -26.74 -7.78 -30.33
C ARG A 33 -26.48 -9.20 -29.83
N ASN A 34 -26.25 -9.37 -28.52
CA ASN A 34 -26.44 -10.68 -27.89
C ASN A 34 -27.77 -10.68 -27.14
N HIS A 35 -28.67 -11.53 -27.60
CA HIS A 35 -29.98 -11.79 -27.04
C HIS A 35 -30.11 -13.29 -26.81
N PHE A 36 -30.75 -13.65 -25.69
CA PHE A 36 -31.22 -14.98 -25.26
C PHE A 36 -30.13 -15.93 -24.69
N VAL A 37 -30.36 -16.74 -23.65
CA VAL A 37 -31.60 -17.37 -23.13
C VAL A 37 -31.50 -17.56 -21.59
N THR A 38 -32.62 -17.35 -20.89
CA THR A 38 -32.91 -17.80 -19.52
C THR A 38 -33.31 -19.28 -19.49
N HIS A 39 -32.70 -20.11 -18.63
CA HIS A 39 -33.34 -21.36 -18.18
C HIS A 39 -33.15 -21.59 -16.67
N GLN A 40 -34.27 -21.98 -16.05
CA GLN A 40 -34.49 -22.27 -14.64
C GLN A 40 -34.07 -23.71 -14.25
N ASN A 41 -33.62 -23.86 -12.98
CA ASN A 41 -33.97 -24.88 -11.97
C ASN A 41 -33.69 -26.41 -12.13
N TYR A 42 -32.71 -26.86 -11.31
CA TYR A 42 -32.63 -28.07 -10.42
C TYR A 42 -32.66 -29.52 -10.99
N PRO A 43 -32.23 -30.59 -10.25
CA PRO A 43 -31.72 -30.71 -8.86
C PRO A 43 -30.43 -31.56 -8.65
N THR A 44 -30.00 -31.58 -7.38
CA THR A 44 -28.97 -32.39 -6.67
C THR A 44 -29.10 -33.91 -6.82
N LYS A 45 -27.96 -34.63 -6.91
CA LYS A 45 -27.78 -35.98 -6.32
C LYS A 45 -26.30 -36.33 -6.13
N ALA A 46 -25.99 -36.86 -4.96
CA ALA A 46 -24.69 -37.35 -4.54
C ALA A 46 -24.55 -38.85 -4.86
N THR A 47 -23.34 -39.29 -5.24
CA THR A 47 -22.95 -40.70 -5.13
C THR A 47 -21.44 -40.85 -4.92
N LYS A 48 -21.08 -41.65 -3.91
CA LYS A 48 -19.73 -42.10 -3.54
C LYS A 48 -19.27 -43.25 -4.45
N LEU A 49 -17.99 -43.32 -4.79
CA LEU A 49 -17.17 -44.53 -5.05
C LEU A 49 -15.69 -44.10 -4.94
N SER A 50 -14.96 -44.36 -3.84
CA SER A 50 -14.24 -45.58 -3.44
C SER A 50 -13.03 -45.95 -4.31
N ASN A 51 -11.84 -45.57 -3.81
CA ASN A 51 -10.52 -46.21 -3.83
C ASN A 51 -10.09 -47.12 -5.00
N SER A 52 -9.02 -46.70 -5.68
CA SER A 52 -7.75 -47.47 -5.78
C SER A 52 -6.57 -46.54 -6.13
N SER A 53 -5.57 -46.53 -5.25
CA SER A 53 -4.32 -45.75 -5.28
C SER A 53 -3.19 -46.54 -5.99
N PRO A 54 -1.90 -46.12 -5.95
CA PRO A 54 -1.26 -44.79 -6.12
C PRO A 54 -0.09 -44.86 -7.14
N LEU A 55 0.54 -43.73 -7.50
CA LEU A 55 2.02 -43.59 -7.48
C LEU A 55 2.44 -42.13 -7.77
N LEU A 56 3.30 -41.62 -6.88
CA LEU A 56 4.19 -40.44 -7.01
C LEU A 56 3.61 -39.01 -6.80
N LEU A 57 3.36 -38.67 -5.53
CA LEU A 57 3.64 -37.31 -5.04
C LEU A 57 4.20 -37.38 -3.61
N ASN A 58 5.52 -37.34 -3.47
CA ASN A 58 6.20 -37.19 -2.17
C ASN A 58 7.45 -36.33 -2.33
N ARG A 59 7.33 -35.03 -2.03
CA ARG A 59 8.43 -34.23 -1.45
C ARG A 59 7.85 -32.93 -0.89
N PHE A 60 7.66 -32.91 0.43
CA PHE A 60 7.95 -31.83 1.40
C PHE A 60 7.18 -32.15 2.71
N PRO A 61 7.83 -32.62 3.80
CA PRO A 61 7.13 -32.95 5.04
C PRO A 61 6.87 -31.72 5.91
N SER A 62 5.62 -31.59 6.37
CA SER A 62 5.17 -30.64 7.38
C SER A 62 5.53 -31.12 8.79
N LEU A 63 6.05 -30.19 9.60
CA LEU A 63 6.30 -30.31 11.02
C LEU A 63 5.01 -30.49 11.83
N ARG A 64 4.75 -31.70 12.33
CA ARG A 64 3.99 -31.94 13.56
C ARG A 64 4.34 -33.32 14.12
N GLU A 65 4.33 -33.40 15.45
CA GLU A 65 4.54 -34.58 16.31
C GLU A 65 5.98 -34.88 16.73
N ARG A 66 6.32 -34.37 17.91
CA ARG A 66 7.05 -35.13 18.93
C ARG A 66 6.70 -34.55 20.31
N TYR A 67 5.71 -35.18 20.95
CA TYR A 67 5.45 -35.04 22.38
C TYR A 67 5.52 -36.43 23.02
N GLN A 68 6.25 -36.50 24.14
CA GLN A 68 6.39 -37.61 25.10
C GLN A 68 7.32 -38.74 24.62
N THR A 69 8.29 -39.25 25.39
CA THR A 69 8.51 -39.34 26.85
C THR A 69 10.02 -39.31 27.18
N ASN A 70 10.40 -38.78 28.35
CA ASN A 70 11.08 -39.57 29.41
C ASN A 70 11.48 -38.68 30.60
N ASN A 71 10.99 -39.12 31.77
CA ASN A 71 11.28 -38.63 33.11
C ASN A 71 12.70 -39.03 33.54
N LEU A 72 13.39 -38.15 34.26
CA LEU A 72 14.37 -38.46 35.31
C LEU A 72 14.43 -37.28 36.31
N VAL A 73 14.78 -37.60 37.56
CA VAL A 73 14.31 -37.02 38.83
C VAL A 73 15.08 -35.76 39.31
N SER A 74 14.36 -34.95 40.11
CA SER A 74 14.62 -33.69 40.86
C SER A 74 16.02 -33.43 41.47
N PRO A 75 16.36 -32.17 41.85
CA PRO A 75 15.88 -31.61 43.14
C PRO A 75 15.40 -30.14 43.10
N VAL A 76 14.56 -29.82 44.09
CA VAL A 76 13.93 -28.53 44.39
C VAL A 76 14.94 -27.45 44.81
N PRO A 77 14.77 -26.18 44.39
CA PRO A 77 15.23 -25.05 45.19
C PRO A 77 14.08 -24.11 45.58
N THR A 78 13.85 -24.10 46.89
CA THR A 78 13.51 -22.99 47.79
C THR A 78 12.95 -21.69 47.20
N VAL A 79 11.70 -21.42 47.55
CA VAL A 79 11.00 -20.14 47.40
C VAL A 79 11.79 -19.02 48.08
N SER A 80 12.26 -18.05 47.28
CA SER A 80 12.72 -16.75 47.77
C SER A 80 11.70 -15.70 47.35
N THR A 81 10.84 -15.31 48.29
CA THR A 81 9.92 -14.18 48.20
C THR A 81 10.72 -12.88 48.09
N THR A 82 10.75 -12.29 46.91
CA THR A 82 11.13 -10.88 46.74
C THR A 82 9.88 -10.07 46.36
N PRO A 83 9.61 -8.93 47.03
CA PRO A 83 8.40 -8.16 46.78
C PRO A 83 8.47 -7.49 45.41
N PHE A 84 7.46 -7.74 44.57
CA PHE A 84 7.22 -7.05 43.30
C PHE A 84 6.98 -5.54 43.56
N SER A 85 8.07 -4.79 43.70
CA SER A 85 8.08 -3.34 43.75
C SER A 85 8.52 -2.78 42.39
N ARG A 86 7.68 -2.97 41.37
CA ARG A 86 7.69 -2.12 40.16
C ARG A 86 6.27 -1.79 39.77
N LEU A 87 5.73 -0.78 40.43
CA LEU A 87 4.63 0.03 39.88
C LEU A 87 5.00 0.44 38.44
N PRO A 88 4.17 0.15 37.43
CA PRO A 88 4.35 0.71 36.10
C PRO A 88 4.23 2.23 36.15
N LYS A 89 5.11 2.93 35.43
CA LYS A 89 4.99 4.38 35.20
C LYS A 89 3.59 4.70 34.64
N GLN A 90 2.89 5.60 35.31
CA GLN A 90 1.62 6.21 34.89
C GLN A 90 1.64 6.52 33.39
N LEU A 91 0.48 6.36 32.74
CA LEU A 91 0.27 6.83 31.36
C LEU A 91 0.85 8.25 31.15
N PRO A 92 1.61 8.50 30.07
CA PRO A 92 2.10 9.84 29.76
C PRO A 92 0.94 10.82 29.65
N ALA A 93 1.11 12.01 30.24
CA ALA A 93 0.18 13.12 30.06
C ALA A 93 -0.11 13.37 28.57
N LEU A 94 -1.38 13.68 28.26
CA LEU A 94 -1.82 13.97 26.89
C LEU A 94 -0.96 15.13 26.31
N PRO A 95 -0.33 14.96 25.13
CA PRO A 95 0.46 16.01 24.51
C PRO A 95 -0.38 17.25 24.19
N ALA A 96 0.26 18.43 24.20
CA ALA A 96 -0.38 19.70 23.91
C ALA A 96 -1.19 19.68 22.58
N PRO A 97 -2.40 20.28 22.57
CA PRO A 97 -3.28 20.31 21.40
C PRO A 97 -2.68 21.09 20.23
N HIS A 98 -2.94 20.62 19.00
CA HIS A 98 -2.78 21.45 17.80
C HIS A 98 -4.07 22.24 17.55
N LYS A 99 -3.96 23.45 16.97
CA LYS A 99 -5.13 24.18 16.46
C LYS A 99 -5.87 23.29 15.44
N PRO A 100 -7.18 23.06 15.60
CA PRO A 100 -7.95 22.30 14.60
C PRO A 100 -7.93 23.05 13.27
N THR A 101 -7.80 22.31 12.17
CA THR A 101 -7.99 22.88 10.84
C THR A 101 -9.46 23.33 10.69
N ILE A 102 -9.73 24.32 9.84
CA ILE A 102 -11.07 24.93 9.65
C ILE A 102 -12.17 23.87 9.45
N ASN A 103 -11.86 22.79 8.73
CA ASN A 103 -12.79 21.70 8.43
C ASN A 103 -12.89 20.60 9.50
N ALA A 104 -12.20 20.75 10.63
CA ALA A 104 -12.11 19.79 11.73
C ALA A 104 -12.56 20.37 13.08
N SER A 105 -13.24 21.53 13.07
CA SER A 105 -13.86 22.10 14.26
C SER A 105 -15.10 21.33 14.69
N ILE A 106 -15.36 21.34 15.99
CA ILE A 106 -16.50 20.72 16.66
C ILE A 106 -16.99 21.74 17.69
N GLN A 107 -18.26 21.70 18.05
CA GLN A 107 -18.75 22.46 19.22
C GLN A 107 -17.91 22.11 20.46
N PRO A 108 -17.35 23.09 21.18
CA PRO A 108 -16.52 22.84 22.34
C PRO A 108 -17.35 22.15 23.43
N ASN A 109 -16.89 20.97 23.86
CA ASN A 109 -17.54 20.18 24.90
C ASN A 109 -16.46 19.55 25.81
N SER A 110 -16.72 19.48 27.12
CA SER A 110 -15.85 18.81 28.11
C SER A 110 -15.64 17.32 27.80
N LEU A 111 -16.61 16.68 27.15
CA LEU A 111 -16.54 15.28 26.71
C LEU A 111 -15.56 15.05 25.55
N ARG A 112 -15.20 16.11 24.81
CA ARG A 112 -14.43 16.04 23.56
C ARG A 112 -13.29 17.06 23.61
N PRO A 113 -12.31 16.89 24.51
CA PRO A 113 -11.18 17.80 24.59
C PRO A 113 -10.44 17.88 23.25
N ASN A 114 -9.83 19.03 22.98
CA ASN A 114 -9.00 19.18 21.80
C ASN A 114 -7.75 18.30 21.97
N VAL A 115 -7.67 17.22 21.18
CA VAL A 115 -6.58 16.26 21.20
C VAL A 115 -6.17 15.88 19.77
N ARG A 116 -4.97 15.31 19.63
CA ARG A 116 -4.48 14.82 18.34
C ARG A 116 -5.40 13.71 17.82
N ALA A 117 -5.50 13.58 16.49
CA ALA A 117 -6.39 12.61 15.86
C ALA A 117 -6.20 11.17 16.35
N LYS A 118 -4.95 10.77 16.66
CA LYS A 118 -4.65 9.42 17.17
C LYS A 118 -5.15 9.15 18.58
N ASP A 119 -5.40 10.19 19.36
CA ASP A 119 -5.80 10.07 20.78
C ASP A 119 -7.32 10.18 20.96
N ARG A 120 -8.06 10.61 19.92
CA ARG A 120 -9.52 10.82 19.98
C ARG A 120 -10.31 9.59 20.40
N LEU A 121 -9.91 8.41 19.93
CA LEU A 121 -10.61 7.16 20.28
C LEU A 121 -10.64 6.89 21.79
N HIS A 122 -9.64 7.35 22.53
CA HIS A 122 -9.52 7.14 23.96
C HIS A 122 -9.94 8.37 24.76
N ALA A 123 -9.54 9.56 24.31
CA ALA A 123 -9.78 10.80 25.04
C ALA A 123 -11.23 11.29 24.94
N TRP A 124 -11.95 10.97 23.85
CA TRP A 124 -13.34 11.40 23.70
C TRP A 124 -14.30 10.43 24.34
N GLN A 125 -15.21 10.99 25.14
CA GLN A 125 -16.12 10.27 25.98
C GLN A 125 -17.57 10.60 25.63
N THR A 126 -18.49 9.77 26.09
CA THR A 126 -19.93 10.03 26.08
C THR A 126 -20.50 9.72 27.46
N PRO A 127 -21.75 10.13 27.76
CA PRO A 127 -22.41 9.74 29.00
C PRO A 127 -22.42 8.21 29.22
N PHE A 128 -22.53 7.42 28.13
CA PHE A 128 -22.46 5.97 28.20
C PHE A 128 -21.07 5.47 28.63
N SER A 129 -19.99 5.95 28.00
CA SER A 129 -18.63 5.50 28.35
C SER A 129 -18.26 5.90 29.79
N ILE A 130 -18.72 7.08 30.24
CA ILE A 130 -18.52 7.53 31.63
C ILE A 130 -19.23 6.58 32.59
N LYS A 131 -20.53 6.30 32.36
CA LYS A 131 -21.29 5.36 33.19
C LYS A 131 -20.63 3.97 33.22
N LYS A 132 -20.18 3.46 32.07
CA LYS A 132 -19.51 2.16 31.98
C LYS A 132 -18.18 2.14 32.73
N ARG A 133 -17.38 3.21 32.63
CA ARG A 133 -16.13 3.33 33.39
C ARG A 133 -16.39 3.35 34.89
N LEU A 134 -17.37 4.11 35.36
CA LEU A 134 -17.77 4.14 36.77
C LEU A 134 -18.19 2.75 37.27
N THR A 135 -18.98 2.01 36.48
CA THR A 135 -19.34 0.62 36.80
C THR A 135 -18.09 -0.26 36.90
N ASN A 136 -17.16 -0.17 35.93
CA ASN A 136 -15.94 -0.97 35.97
C ASN A 136 -15.05 -0.61 37.18
N SER A 137 -14.92 0.68 37.52
CA SER A 137 -14.16 1.15 38.68
C SER A 137 -14.77 0.72 40.02
N SER A 138 -16.07 0.41 40.06
CA SER A 138 -16.70 -0.16 41.25
C SER A 138 -16.43 -1.66 41.43
N ILE A 139 -16.02 -2.34 40.36
CA ILE A 139 -15.83 -3.81 40.34
C ILE A 139 -14.33 -4.17 40.38
N PHE A 140 -13.49 -3.42 39.68
CA PHE A 140 -12.08 -3.74 39.48
C PHE A 140 -11.16 -2.64 40.05
N PRO A 141 -9.99 -3.01 40.61
CA PRO A 141 -8.97 -2.05 40.98
C PRO A 141 -8.53 -1.19 39.79
N PRO A 142 -8.10 0.07 40.03
CA PRO A 142 -7.69 0.98 38.98
C PRO A 142 -6.52 0.44 38.15
N GLU A 143 -5.59 -0.32 38.76
CA GLU A 143 -4.45 -0.88 38.01
C GLU A 143 -4.89 -1.88 36.94
N VAL A 144 -5.95 -2.67 37.21
CA VAL A 144 -6.48 -3.66 36.26
C VAL A 144 -7.06 -2.96 35.04
N ILE A 145 -7.81 -1.88 35.26
CA ILE A 145 -8.43 -1.09 34.20
C ILE A 145 -7.34 -0.40 33.36
N GLU A 146 -6.36 0.23 34.01
CA GLU A 146 -5.27 0.92 33.31
C GLU A 146 -4.43 -0.04 32.47
N LEU A 147 -4.15 -1.25 33.00
CA LEU A 147 -3.41 -2.26 32.27
C LEU A 147 -4.19 -2.77 31.04
N GLY A 148 -5.49 -2.98 31.18
CA GLY A 148 -6.39 -3.35 30.10
C GLY A 148 -6.44 -2.30 29.00
N ASP A 149 -6.70 -1.04 29.37
CA ASP A 149 -6.75 0.09 28.44
C ASP A 149 -5.43 0.27 27.69
N LYS A 150 -4.30 0.13 28.39
CA LYS A 150 -2.97 0.18 27.79
C LYS A 150 -2.72 -0.94 26.79
N ALA A 151 -3.12 -2.18 27.12
CA ALA A 151 -2.97 -3.33 26.23
C ALA A 151 -3.81 -3.17 24.96
N VAL A 152 -5.08 -2.77 25.10
CA VAL A 152 -5.99 -2.56 23.97
C VAL A 152 -5.49 -1.40 23.09
N PHE A 153 -5.04 -0.29 23.70
CA PHE A 153 -4.50 0.84 22.96
C PHE A 153 -3.18 0.49 22.24
N ALA A 154 -2.34 -0.35 22.82
CA ALA A 154 -1.12 -0.84 22.17
C ALA A 154 -1.42 -1.73 20.95
N GLY A 155 -2.59 -2.37 20.89
CA GLY A 155 -3.00 -3.23 19.78
C GLY A 155 -3.20 -2.48 18.45
N LEU A 156 -3.45 -1.18 18.48
CA LEU A 156 -3.61 -0.36 17.27
C LEU A 156 -2.32 0.41 16.93
N ALA A 157 -1.87 0.32 15.68
CA ALA A 157 -0.78 1.15 15.18
C ALA A 157 -1.18 2.65 15.17
N ASP A 158 -0.22 3.54 15.42
CA ASP A 158 -0.47 4.99 15.49
C ASP A 158 -1.11 5.57 14.22
N SER A 159 -0.77 5.05 13.05
CA SER A 159 -1.41 5.43 11.78
C SER A 159 -2.87 4.96 11.67
N THR A 160 -3.18 3.78 12.22
CA THR A 160 -4.56 3.28 12.31
C THR A 160 -5.36 4.13 13.29
N LYS A 161 -4.81 4.44 14.46
CA LYS A 161 -5.45 5.34 15.45
C LYS A 161 -5.78 6.69 14.83
N GLN A 162 -4.83 7.28 14.10
CA GLN A 162 -5.02 8.55 13.41
C GLN A 162 -6.13 8.47 12.35
N SER A 163 -6.16 7.39 11.57
CA SER A 163 -7.16 7.17 10.52
C SER A 163 -8.55 6.92 11.10
N TYR A 164 -8.63 6.15 12.19
CA TYR A 164 -9.87 5.83 12.89
C TYR A 164 -10.42 7.04 13.65
N GLY A 165 -9.56 7.87 14.24
CA GLY A 165 -9.96 9.11 14.91
C GLY A 165 -10.61 10.16 13.98
N ALA A 166 -10.57 9.96 12.66
CA ALA A 166 -11.37 10.75 11.73
C ALA A 166 -12.86 10.35 11.76
N GLY A 167 -13.19 9.10 12.08
CA GLY A 167 -14.56 8.59 12.17
C GLY A 167 -15.37 9.29 13.26
N PRO A 168 -14.96 9.21 14.55
CA PRO A 168 -15.62 9.93 15.63
C PRO A 168 -15.71 11.44 15.38
N LEU A 169 -14.70 12.05 14.73
CA LEU A 169 -14.73 13.48 14.37
C LEU A 169 -15.91 13.78 13.44
N ARG A 170 -16.01 13.07 12.30
CA ARG A 170 -17.09 13.30 11.33
C ARG A 170 -18.46 12.94 11.88
N TRP A 171 -18.53 11.86 12.65
CA TRP A 171 -19.75 11.45 13.35
C TRP A 171 -20.26 12.57 14.26
N ASN A 172 -19.40 13.11 15.10
CA ASN A 172 -19.79 14.15 16.03
C ASN A 172 -20.13 15.48 15.34
N GLN A 173 -19.43 15.84 14.26
CA GLN A 173 -19.81 17.00 13.43
C GLN A 173 -21.22 16.82 12.84
N PHE A 174 -21.53 15.63 12.31
CA PHE A 174 -22.87 15.31 11.83
C PHE A 174 -23.91 15.39 12.95
N CYS A 175 -23.63 14.81 14.12
CA CYS A 175 -24.54 14.86 15.26
C CYS A 175 -24.75 16.29 15.79
N ASP A 176 -23.71 17.13 15.80
CA ASP A 176 -23.82 18.54 16.19
C ASP A 176 -24.68 19.31 15.18
N LEU A 177 -24.50 19.07 13.86
CA LEU A 177 -25.30 19.69 12.80
C LEU A 177 -26.77 19.27 12.82
N MET A 178 -27.05 18.00 13.11
CA MET A 178 -28.41 17.45 13.19
C MET A 178 -29.04 17.61 14.59
N LEU A 179 -28.39 18.36 15.49
CA LEU A 179 -28.84 18.63 16.86
C LEU A 179 -29.14 17.35 17.67
N ILE A 180 -28.37 16.29 17.45
CA ILE A 180 -28.55 15.01 18.14
C ILE A 180 -27.97 15.09 19.56
N PRO A 181 -28.77 14.82 20.61
CA PRO A 181 -28.30 14.82 21.99
C PRO A 181 -27.16 13.83 22.23
N GLU A 182 -26.19 14.18 23.08
CA GLU A 182 -25.02 13.35 23.42
C GLU A 182 -25.37 11.93 23.88
N ARG A 183 -26.47 11.78 24.63
CA ARG A 183 -26.96 10.48 25.12
C ARG A 183 -27.34 9.48 24.01
N LEU A 184 -27.65 9.96 22.81
CA LEU A 184 -28.05 9.13 21.66
C LEU A 184 -26.88 8.82 20.71
N ARG A 185 -25.71 9.43 20.93
CA ARG A 185 -24.54 9.27 20.04
C ARG A 185 -23.77 7.98 20.28
N MET A 186 -23.87 7.43 21.49
CA MET A 186 -23.34 6.12 21.85
C MET A 186 -24.18 5.51 23.00
N PRO A 187 -24.72 4.29 22.85
CA PRO A 187 -24.63 3.42 21.67
C PRO A 187 -25.42 3.97 20.48
N ALA A 188 -24.79 4.03 19.31
CA ALA A 188 -25.43 4.59 18.12
C ALA A 188 -26.52 3.66 17.59
N ASN A 189 -27.74 4.18 17.43
CA ASN A 189 -28.83 3.48 16.77
C ASN A 189 -28.52 3.26 15.28
N GLU A 190 -28.96 2.12 14.73
CA GLU A 190 -28.82 1.77 13.32
C GLU A 190 -29.28 2.89 12.38
N THR A 191 -30.44 3.49 12.67
CA THR A 191 -31.03 4.60 11.89
C THR A 191 -30.10 5.80 11.83
N LEU A 192 -29.45 6.14 12.95
CA LEU A 192 -28.54 7.27 13.02
C LEU A 192 -27.25 7.01 12.22
N ILE A 193 -26.76 5.76 12.23
CA ILE A 193 -25.61 5.34 11.42
C ILE A 193 -25.95 5.42 9.92
N ILE A 194 -27.13 4.96 9.53
CA ILE A 194 -27.60 5.05 8.14
C ILE A 194 -27.74 6.51 7.71
N ALA A 195 -28.34 7.36 8.55
CA ALA A 195 -28.48 8.79 8.28
C ALA A 195 -27.12 9.48 8.12
N PHE A 196 -26.13 9.13 8.95
CA PHE A 196 -24.76 9.62 8.80
C PHE A 196 -24.14 9.23 7.46
N ILE A 197 -24.34 7.98 7.02
CA ILE A 197 -23.87 7.53 5.70
C ILE A 197 -24.57 8.32 4.59
N GLY A 198 -25.89 8.48 4.69
CA GLY A 198 -26.70 9.24 3.73
C GLY A 198 -26.28 10.70 3.64
N PHE A 199 -25.96 11.34 4.77
CA PHE A 199 -25.50 12.73 4.81
C PHE A 199 -24.21 12.97 4.01
N HIS A 200 -23.33 11.95 3.97
CA HIS A 200 -22.06 11.99 3.25
C HIS A 200 -22.11 11.32 1.86
N MET A 201 -23.25 10.75 1.49
CA MET A 201 -23.47 10.13 0.18
C MET A 201 -23.22 11.13 -0.94
N GLY A 202 -22.41 10.75 -1.94
CA GLY A 202 -22.06 11.60 -3.08
C GLY A 202 -21.13 12.79 -2.76
N LYS A 203 -20.87 13.10 -1.48
CA LYS A 203 -19.93 14.18 -1.07
C LYS A 203 -18.50 13.68 -0.93
N VAL A 204 -18.32 12.38 -0.69
CA VAL A 204 -17.01 11.74 -0.49
C VAL A 204 -16.95 10.36 -1.13
N LEU A 205 -15.74 9.86 -1.34
CA LEU A 205 -15.50 8.47 -1.75
C LEU A 205 -16.09 7.48 -0.75
N GLY A 206 -16.68 6.39 -1.24
CA GLY A 206 -17.21 5.32 -0.38
C GLY A 206 -16.16 4.66 0.53
N SER A 207 -14.86 4.70 0.15
CA SER A 207 -13.76 4.24 0.99
C SER A 207 -13.52 5.13 2.21
N CYS A 208 -13.77 6.44 2.10
CA CYS A 208 -13.70 7.39 3.22
C CYS A 208 -14.80 7.08 4.24
N VAL A 209 -16.04 6.90 3.78
CA VAL A 209 -17.17 6.50 4.64
C VAL A 209 -16.88 5.18 5.33
N LYS A 210 -16.34 4.18 4.60
CA LYS A 210 -15.93 2.89 5.18
C LYS A 210 -14.94 3.09 6.34
N ASN A 211 -13.91 3.90 6.14
CA ASN A 211 -12.89 4.16 7.15
C ASN A 211 -13.48 4.90 8.37
N TRP A 212 -14.40 5.84 8.16
CA TRP A 212 -15.11 6.50 9.26
C TRP A 212 -15.97 5.53 10.06
N LEU A 213 -16.71 4.64 9.39
CA LEU A 213 -17.49 3.59 10.05
C LEU A 213 -16.60 2.61 10.82
N SER A 214 -15.44 2.23 10.28
CA SER A 214 -14.47 1.38 11.02
C SER A 214 -13.92 2.08 12.26
N GLY A 215 -13.61 3.37 12.17
CA GLY A 215 -13.19 4.17 13.33
C GLY A 215 -14.31 4.36 14.35
N LEU A 216 -15.54 4.56 13.90
CA LEU A 216 -16.72 4.70 14.75
C LEU A 216 -17.05 3.39 15.48
N ARG A 217 -16.96 2.26 14.77
CA ARG A 217 -17.08 0.92 15.34
C ARG A 217 -16.01 0.67 16.41
N ALA A 218 -14.75 0.94 16.09
CA ALA A 218 -13.66 0.78 17.05
C ALA A 218 -13.88 1.65 18.30
N TRP A 219 -14.36 2.89 18.14
CA TRP A 219 -14.69 3.75 19.28
C TRP A 219 -15.80 3.17 20.18
N HIS A 220 -16.82 2.55 19.59
CA HIS A 220 -17.88 1.87 20.34
C HIS A 220 -17.37 0.63 21.06
N GLU A 221 -16.61 -0.22 20.37
CA GLU A 221 -16.03 -1.45 20.93
C GLU A 221 -15.06 -1.14 22.09
N LEU A 222 -14.20 -0.12 21.93
CA LEU A 222 -13.30 0.37 22.99
C LEU A 222 -14.06 0.91 24.21
N SER A 223 -15.24 1.50 24.00
CA SER A 223 -16.08 2.02 25.07
C SER A 223 -17.01 0.95 25.68
N GLY A 224 -16.95 -0.29 25.19
CA GLY A 224 -17.84 -1.38 25.60
C GLY A 224 -19.31 -1.19 25.19
N ALA A 225 -19.57 -0.37 24.17
CA ALA A 225 -20.91 -0.11 23.66
C ALA A 225 -21.30 -1.12 22.56
N PRO A 226 -22.57 -1.54 22.49
CA PRO A 226 -23.03 -2.41 21.40
C PRO A 226 -22.93 -1.68 20.05
N TRP A 227 -22.52 -2.42 19.02
CA TRP A 227 -22.45 -1.96 17.63
C TRP A 227 -23.25 -2.89 16.73
N PRO A 228 -24.15 -2.40 15.86
CA PRO A 228 -24.98 -3.22 14.99
C PRO A 228 -24.18 -3.80 13.80
N ALA A 229 -23.27 -4.73 14.08
CA ALA A 229 -22.36 -5.30 13.08
C ALA A 229 -23.04 -6.14 12.00
N SER A 230 -24.22 -6.72 12.29
CA SER A 230 -25.00 -7.60 11.41
C SER A 230 -26.06 -6.88 10.58
N SER A 231 -26.16 -5.55 10.69
CA SER A 231 -27.16 -4.76 9.96
C SER A 231 -26.93 -4.80 8.45
N ARG A 232 -27.88 -5.40 7.71
CA ARG A 232 -27.90 -5.34 6.24
C ARG A 232 -28.20 -3.93 5.73
N LEU A 233 -28.96 -3.13 6.46
CA LEU A 233 -29.33 -1.77 6.06
C LEU A 233 -28.12 -0.84 6.04
N ILE A 234 -27.21 -0.94 7.02
CA ILE A 234 -25.93 -0.21 7.01
C ILE A 234 -25.09 -0.64 5.79
N HIS A 235 -25.08 -1.93 5.45
CA HIS A 235 -24.39 -2.41 4.24
C HIS A 235 -25.00 -1.87 2.94
N PHE A 236 -26.33 -1.79 2.84
CA PHE A 236 -27.01 -1.20 1.69
C PHE A 236 -26.74 0.30 1.58
N ALA A 237 -26.84 1.04 2.69
CA ALA A 237 -26.51 2.46 2.73
C ALA A 237 -25.05 2.72 2.33
N HIS A 238 -24.10 1.90 2.82
CA HIS A 238 -22.69 2.00 2.43
C HIS A 238 -22.48 1.71 0.94
N THR A 239 -23.22 0.75 0.39
CA THR A 239 -23.16 0.41 -1.04
C THR A 239 -23.71 1.56 -1.89
N ALA A 240 -24.85 2.15 -1.50
CA ALA A 240 -25.39 3.35 -2.15
C ALA A 240 -24.40 4.53 -2.09
N ALA A 241 -23.80 4.78 -0.93
CA ALA A 241 -22.78 5.82 -0.77
C ALA A 241 -21.53 5.58 -1.63
N ARG A 242 -21.13 4.32 -1.82
CA ARG A 242 -20.03 3.95 -2.71
C ARG A 242 -20.34 4.23 -4.17
N THR A 243 -21.55 3.90 -4.62
CA THR A 243 -22.00 4.15 -5.98
C THR A 243 -22.11 5.66 -6.25
N ALA A 244 -22.76 6.41 -5.35
CA ALA A 244 -22.89 7.86 -5.49
C ALA A 244 -21.53 8.59 -5.43
N GLY A 245 -20.60 8.12 -4.59
CA GLY A 245 -19.25 8.68 -4.46
C GLY A 245 -18.29 8.28 -5.57
N ALA A 246 -18.74 7.58 -6.62
CA ALA A 246 -17.90 7.18 -7.74
C ALA A 246 -17.41 8.39 -8.56
N SER A 247 -18.22 9.46 -8.65
CA SER A 247 -17.83 10.73 -9.26
C SER A 247 -16.72 11.46 -8.49
N CYS A 248 -16.63 11.25 -7.18
CA CYS A 248 -15.56 11.79 -6.34
C CYS A 248 -14.24 10.98 -6.44
N LYS A 249 -14.18 9.97 -7.29
CA LYS A 249 -13.00 9.12 -7.41
C LYS A 249 -11.86 9.90 -8.05
N ARG A 250 -10.75 10.00 -7.32
CA ARG A 250 -9.51 10.59 -7.86
C ARG A 250 -9.06 9.80 -9.09
N LEU A 251 -8.51 10.53 -10.06
CA LEU A 251 -7.77 9.93 -11.16
C LEU A 251 -6.75 8.94 -10.62
N GLN A 252 -6.60 7.83 -11.34
CA GLN A 252 -5.69 6.78 -10.96
C GLN A 252 -4.25 7.31 -11.02
N CYS A 253 -3.46 7.11 -9.95
CA CYS A 253 -2.09 7.58 -9.93
C CYS A 253 -1.29 6.95 -11.09
N ASN A 254 -0.60 7.80 -11.85
CA ASN A 254 0.25 7.34 -12.95
C ASN A 254 1.46 6.56 -12.40
N PRO A 255 1.93 5.52 -13.11
CA PRO A 255 3.22 4.90 -12.81
C PRO A 255 4.33 5.91 -13.05
N ILE A 256 5.37 5.87 -12.21
CA ILE A 256 6.60 6.61 -12.54
C ILE A 256 7.32 5.81 -13.62
N THR A 257 7.59 6.45 -14.75
CA THR A 257 8.20 5.84 -15.94
C THR A 257 9.69 6.09 -16.00
N LEU A 258 10.37 5.46 -16.96
CA LEU A 258 11.78 5.75 -17.27
C LEU A 258 12.01 7.25 -17.56
N ALA A 259 11.08 7.92 -18.25
CA ALA A 259 11.17 9.35 -18.56
C ALA A 259 11.27 10.21 -17.30
N HIS A 260 10.52 9.88 -16.24
CA HIS A 260 10.61 10.58 -14.96
C HIS A 260 11.97 10.41 -14.30
N MET A 261 12.55 9.21 -14.39
CA MET A 261 13.88 8.94 -13.84
C MET A 261 14.99 9.63 -14.61
N LEU A 262 14.88 9.68 -15.95
CA LEU A 262 15.83 10.40 -16.79
C LEU A 262 15.75 11.91 -16.53
N ALA A 263 14.54 12.47 -16.46
CA ALA A 263 14.35 13.88 -16.11
C ALA A 263 14.93 14.20 -14.71
N LEU A 264 14.72 13.31 -13.74
CA LEU A 264 15.32 13.44 -12.42
C LEU A 264 16.85 13.37 -12.48
N TYR A 265 17.42 12.41 -13.22
CA TYR A 265 18.87 12.25 -13.35
C TYR A 265 19.54 13.49 -13.93
N VAL A 266 18.99 14.03 -15.03
CA VAL A 266 19.54 15.19 -15.72
C VAL A 266 19.49 16.45 -14.85
N ALA A 267 18.48 16.58 -13.98
CA ALA A 267 18.34 17.72 -13.09
C ALA A 267 19.22 17.64 -11.82
N LEU A 268 19.85 16.50 -11.54
CA LEU A 268 20.64 16.29 -10.33
C LEU A 268 22.12 16.62 -10.56
N ASP A 269 22.66 17.48 -9.71
CA ASP A 269 24.10 17.66 -9.56
C ASP A 269 24.66 16.67 -8.52
N PHE A 270 25.49 15.73 -8.97
CA PHE A 270 26.11 14.70 -8.13
C PHE A 270 27.26 15.19 -7.25
N SER A 271 27.65 16.46 -7.37
CA SER A 271 28.57 17.12 -6.44
C SER A 271 27.88 17.41 -5.10
N ILE A 272 26.55 17.51 -5.10
CA ILE A 272 25.75 17.86 -3.92
C ILE A 272 25.36 16.57 -3.17
N PRO A 273 25.73 16.41 -1.88
CA PRO A 273 25.45 15.18 -1.13
C PRO A 273 23.95 14.88 -0.98
N PHE A 274 23.10 15.92 -0.90
CA PHE A 274 21.64 15.79 -0.90
C PHE A 274 21.11 15.15 -2.18
N HIS A 275 21.61 15.56 -3.36
CA HIS A 275 21.19 15.02 -4.65
C HIS A 275 21.58 13.55 -4.82
N CYS A 276 22.77 13.17 -4.34
CA CYS A 276 23.19 11.77 -4.29
C CYS A 276 22.22 10.91 -3.45
N ALA A 277 21.76 11.43 -2.31
CA ALA A 277 20.78 10.74 -1.47
C ALA A 277 19.40 10.63 -2.13
N ILE A 278 18.93 11.71 -2.77
CA ILE A 278 17.68 11.69 -3.56
C ILE A 278 17.78 10.64 -4.67
N TRP A 279 18.89 10.61 -5.41
CA TRP A 279 19.07 9.65 -6.49
C TRP A 279 19.08 8.22 -5.97
N ALA A 280 19.85 7.93 -4.91
CA ALA A 280 19.88 6.60 -4.32
C ALA A 280 18.49 6.14 -3.87
N VAL A 281 17.73 7.00 -3.19
CA VAL A 281 16.35 6.66 -2.78
C VAL A 281 15.44 6.49 -4.00
N ALA A 282 15.45 7.42 -4.95
CA ALA A 282 14.61 7.33 -6.14
C ALA A 282 14.91 6.06 -6.93
N VAL A 283 16.18 5.78 -7.20
CA VAL A 283 16.64 4.57 -7.87
C VAL A 283 16.22 3.33 -7.12
N LEU A 284 16.35 3.25 -5.80
CA LEU A 284 15.92 2.06 -5.02
C LEU A 284 14.39 1.90 -4.92
N LEU A 285 13.65 3.00 -4.88
CA LEU A 285 12.18 2.98 -4.84
C LEU A 285 11.59 2.63 -6.20
N GLN A 286 12.17 3.22 -7.23
CA GLN A 286 11.81 3.03 -8.61
C GLN A 286 12.28 1.67 -9.11
N MET A 287 13.43 1.17 -8.62
CA MET A 287 14.15 0.10 -9.28
C MET A 287 13.20 -1.01 -9.64
N PHE A 288 13.12 -1.22 -10.95
CA PHE A 288 13.19 -2.46 -11.70
C PHE A 288 13.30 -3.81 -10.97
N TRP A 289 13.49 -3.95 -9.65
CA TRP A 289 13.53 -5.20 -8.87
C TRP A 289 13.25 -5.01 -7.36
N GLY A 290 12.63 -3.89 -6.90
CA GLY A 290 12.43 -3.61 -5.46
C GLY A 290 11.00 -3.30 -5.00
N CYS A 291 10.25 -2.48 -5.75
CA CYS A 291 8.84 -2.11 -5.48
C CYS A 291 8.54 -1.74 -4.02
N ARG A 292 9.49 -1.07 -3.35
CA ARG A 292 9.42 -0.77 -1.92
C ARG A 292 8.52 0.42 -1.64
N ARG A 293 7.99 0.47 -0.42
CA ARG A 293 7.21 1.65 -0.01
C ARG A 293 8.19 2.77 0.30
N LEU A 294 7.87 3.98 -0.15
CA LEU A 294 8.66 5.18 0.17
C LEU A 294 8.96 5.31 1.68
N GLY A 295 8.01 4.98 2.55
CA GLY A 295 8.21 5.02 4.00
C GLY A 295 9.11 3.93 4.59
N GLU A 296 9.56 2.95 3.79
CA GLU A 296 10.54 1.94 4.21
C GLU A 296 11.99 2.47 4.05
N LEU A 297 12.20 3.47 3.17
CA LEU A 297 13.52 4.06 2.88
C LEU A 297 13.65 5.52 3.37
N THR A 298 12.57 6.14 3.84
CA THR A 298 12.53 7.54 4.29
C THR A 298 11.91 7.69 5.66
N ILE A 299 12.18 8.82 6.32
CA ILE A 299 11.70 9.13 7.67
C ILE A 299 10.42 9.98 7.58
N PRO A 300 9.43 9.79 8.48
CA PRO A 300 8.18 10.56 8.45
C PRO A 300 8.35 12.06 8.72
N SER A 301 9.33 12.45 9.55
CA SER A 301 9.62 13.84 9.92
C SER A 301 11.06 13.99 10.38
N LYS A 302 11.55 15.23 10.52
CA LYS A 302 12.94 15.53 10.95
C LYS A 302 13.33 14.83 12.26
N ASN A 303 12.41 14.83 13.24
CA ASN A 303 12.62 14.21 14.56
C ASN A 303 11.96 12.82 14.66
N GLY A 304 11.54 12.25 13.53
CA GLY A 304 10.79 11.00 13.48
C GLY A 304 11.66 9.76 13.34
N PHE A 305 12.98 9.89 13.41
CA PHE A 305 13.90 8.76 13.30
C PHE A 305 13.78 7.85 14.51
N ASN A 306 13.80 6.55 14.24
CA ASN A 306 13.74 5.51 15.27
C ASN A 306 14.40 4.25 14.69
N PRO A 307 15.49 3.73 15.28
CA PRO A 307 16.22 2.58 14.76
C PRO A 307 15.41 1.28 14.78
N LYS A 308 14.33 1.20 15.57
CA LYS A 308 13.40 0.07 15.55
C LYS A 308 12.63 -0.04 14.23
N TYR A 309 12.35 1.10 13.60
CA TYR A 309 11.49 1.17 12.41
C TYR A 309 12.25 1.54 11.13
N HIS A 310 13.42 2.17 11.26
CA HIS A 310 14.15 2.74 10.14
C HIS A 310 15.58 2.21 10.08
N ALA A 311 16.06 1.91 8.87
CA ALA A 311 17.45 1.52 8.65
C ALA A 311 18.39 2.68 8.98
N SER A 312 19.41 2.40 9.79
CA SER A 312 20.47 3.33 10.17
C SER A 312 21.67 3.22 9.23
N ARG A 313 22.62 4.15 9.36
CA ARG A 313 23.93 4.10 8.68
C ARG A 313 24.76 2.88 9.05
N THR A 314 24.51 2.26 10.21
CA THR A 314 25.15 1.00 10.63
C THR A 314 24.61 -0.24 9.92
N THR A 315 23.59 -0.10 9.07
CA THR A 315 23.04 -1.23 8.31
C THR A 315 24.09 -1.79 7.35
N ASN A 316 24.40 -3.07 7.47
CA ASN A 316 25.33 -3.73 6.56
C ASN A 316 24.72 -3.82 5.15
N ILE A 317 25.43 -3.28 4.17
CA ILE A 317 25.08 -3.35 2.75
C ILE A 317 26.02 -4.37 2.10
N SER A 318 25.46 -5.47 1.62
CA SER A 318 26.22 -6.50 0.91
C SER A 318 26.18 -6.22 -0.59
N PHE A 319 27.37 -6.13 -1.20
CA PHE A 319 27.55 -6.04 -2.64
C PHE A 319 27.92 -7.43 -3.17
N SER A 320 27.10 -7.98 -4.06
CA SER A 320 27.36 -9.24 -4.73
C SER A 320 27.87 -8.99 -6.14
N THR A 321 28.82 -9.82 -6.57
CA THR A 321 29.41 -9.81 -7.91
C THR A 321 29.16 -11.15 -8.60
N ASN A 322 29.16 -11.12 -9.92
CA ASN A 322 29.17 -12.30 -10.76
C ASN A 322 30.59 -12.92 -10.81
N PRO A 323 30.76 -14.14 -11.32
CA PRO A 323 32.08 -14.78 -11.46
C PRO A 323 33.08 -13.96 -12.29
N ASP A 324 32.58 -13.17 -13.25
CA ASP A 324 33.34 -12.24 -14.08
C ASP A 324 33.69 -10.91 -13.37
N ARG A 325 33.42 -10.82 -12.05
CA ARG A 325 33.55 -9.62 -11.20
C ARG A 325 32.64 -8.45 -11.58
N SER A 326 31.71 -8.63 -12.52
CA SER A 326 30.68 -7.62 -12.80
C SER A 326 29.72 -7.50 -11.61
N ARG A 327 29.18 -6.29 -11.41
CA ARG A 327 28.21 -6.02 -10.33
C ARG A 327 26.96 -6.87 -10.56
N LYS A 328 26.52 -7.60 -9.54
CA LYS A 328 25.34 -8.49 -9.62
C LYS A 328 24.13 -7.89 -8.91
N ALA A 329 24.25 -7.64 -7.61
CA ALA A 329 23.17 -7.08 -6.82
C ALA A 329 23.68 -6.47 -5.52
N ILE A 330 22.92 -5.53 -4.97
CA ILE A 330 23.04 -5.05 -3.60
C ILE A 330 21.95 -5.64 -2.73
N THR A 331 22.28 -5.93 -1.47
CA THR A 331 21.29 -6.38 -0.48
C THR A 331 21.52 -5.68 0.84
N PHE A 332 20.45 -5.21 1.47
CA PHE A 332 20.47 -4.73 2.85
C PHE A 332 19.14 -5.04 3.54
N ARG A 333 19.14 -5.07 4.88
CA ARG A 333 17.93 -5.39 5.66
C ARG A 333 17.32 -4.14 6.26
N ILE A 334 16.02 -3.94 6.04
CA ILE A 334 15.23 -2.96 6.79
C ILE A 334 14.68 -3.62 8.06
N PRO A 335 14.67 -2.91 9.21
CA PRO A 335 14.26 -3.49 10.50
C PRO A 335 12.74 -3.68 10.60
N TRP A 336 11.95 -2.96 9.81
CA TRP A 336 10.50 -3.04 9.87
C TRP A 336 9.82 -2.96 8.51
N SER A 337 8.76 -3.74 8.31
CA SER A 337 7.83 -3.57 7.20
C SER A 337 6.38 -3.74 7.62
N LYS A 338 5.42 -3.25 6.82
CA LYS A 338 4.00 -3.35 7.14
C LYS A 338 3.53 -4.80 7.29
N THR A 339 4.07 -5.71 6.48
CA THR A 339 3.65 -7.11 6.37
C THR A 339 4.41 -8.02 7.32
N THR A 340 5.73 -7.83 7.46
CA THR A 340 6.60 -8.68 8.27
C THR A 340 6.89 -8.12 9.67
N LYS A 341 6.45 -6.88 9.96
CA LYS A 341 6.67 -6.20 11.25
C LYS A 341 8.16 -6.19 11.61
N GLU A 342 8.48 -6.58 12.83
CA GLU A 342 9.82 -6.56 13.43
C GLU A 342 10.77 -7.61 12.85
N LEU A 343 10.26 -8.59 12.09
CA LEU A 343 11.13 -9.46 11.29
C LEU A 343 11.88 -8.67 10.21
N GLY A 344 11.38 -7.48 9.86
CA GLY A 344 11.97 -6.64 8.83
C GLY A 344 11.85 -7.25 7.44
N ALA A 345 12.59 -6.72 6.48
CA ALA A 345 12.62 -7.27 5.13
C ALA A 345 13.99 -7.05 4.48
N SER A 346 14.38 -7.93 3.57
CA SER A 346 15.53 -7.71 2.71
C SER A 346 15.13 -6.83 1.54
N VAL A 347 15.91 -5.79 1.28
CA VAL A 347 15.85 -4.98 0.07
C VAL A 347 16.97 -5.47 -0.84
N VAL A 348 16.61 -5.86 -2.06
CA VAL A 348 17.53 -6.33 -3.08
C VAL A 348 17.44 -5.38 -4.27
N GLY A 349 18.59 -4.92 -4.77
CA GLY A 349 18.69 -4.11 -5.97
C GLY A 349 19.60 -4.79 -6.98
N THR A 350 19.04 -5.24 -8.10
CA THR A 350 19.81 -5.90 -9.17
C THR A 350 20.60 -4.86 -9.97
N ALA A 351 21.89 -5.13 -10.16
CA ALA A 351 22.75 -4.28 -10.97
C ALA A 351 22.23 -4.20 -12.41
N GLN A 352 22.39 -3.03 -13.02
CA GLN A 352 22.05 -2.78 -14.42
C GLN A 352 23.33 -2.57 -15.21
N HIS A 353 23.32 -2.98 -16.48
CA HIS A 353 24.47 -2.93 -17.39
C HIS A 353 24.15 -2.07 -18.63
N GLN A 354 25.20 -1.73 -19.39
CA GLN A 354 25.11 -1.02 -20.67
C GLN A 354 24.31 0.30 -20.56
N SER A 355 23.30 0.49 -21.42
CA SER A 355 22.48 1.71 -21.50
C SER A 355 21.71 2.03 -20.22
N LEU A 356 21.50 1.05 -19.33
CA LEU A 356 20.79 1.22 -18.06
C LEU A 356 21.74 1.41 -16.87
N LEU A 357 23.05 1.52 -17.08
CA LEU A 357 24.04 1.68 -16.02
C LEU A 357 23.79 2.93 -15.16
N ILE A 358 23.25 4.01 -15.74
CA ILE A 358 22.90 5.23 -14.98
C ILE A 358 21.83 4.98 -13.91
N LEU A 359 20.99 3.96 -14.11
CA LEU A 359 19.94 3.53 -13.17
C LEU A 359 20.43 2.43 -12.22
N CYS A 360 21.72 2.10 -12.22
CA CYS A 360 22.24 0.97 -11.47
C CYS A 360 22.23 1.24 -9.94
N PRO A 361 21.62 0.35 -9.13
CA PRO A 361 21.45 0.59 -7.69
C PRO A 361 22.77 0.59 -6.93
N SER A 362 23.65 -0.34 -7.28
CA SER A 362 24.97 -0.45 -6.68
C SER A 362 25.75 0.84 -6.85
N LEU A 363 25.76 1.38 -8.08
CA LEU A 363 26.42 2.65 -8.36
C LEU A 363 25.79 3.82 -7.61
N ALA A 364 24.46 3.88 -7.55
CA ALA A 364 23.76 4.95 -6.85
C ALA A 364 24.02 4.92 -5.32
N ILE A 365 24.00 3.73 -4.70
CA ILE A 365 24.35 3.59 -3.29
C ILE A 365 25.83 3.87 -3.06
N GLU A 366 26.75 3.31 -3.85
CA GLU A 366 28.19 3.57 -3.73
C GLU A 366 28.47 5.08 -3.73
N ARG A 367 27.88 5.80 -4.70
CA ARG A 367 28.01 7.26 -4.79
C ARG A 367 27.41 7.98 -3.59
N HIS A 368 26.23 7.59 -3.13
CA HIS A 368 25.62 8.15 -1.92
C HIS A 368 26.47 7.93 -0.67
N MET A 369 26.99 6.72 -0.49
CA MET A 369 27.84 6.38 0.66
C MET A 369 29.14 7.17 0.65
N ALA A 370 29.73 7.38 -0.53
CA ALA A 370 30.94 8.19 -0.70
C ALA A 370 30.69 9.69 -0.43
N ALA A 371 29.64 10.27 -1.02
CA ALA A 371 29.33 11.69 -0.85
C ALA A 371 28.89 12.04 0.59
N ASN A 372 28.27 11.09 1.30
CA ASN A 372 27.76 11.26 2.67
C ASN A 372 28.55 10.43 3.70
N ALA A 373 29.87 10.28 3.50
CA ALA A 373 30.72 9.44 4.34
C ALA A 373 30.82 9.93 5.79
N SER A 374 30.81 11.25 6.03
CA SER A 374 30.92 11.85 7.37
C SER A 374 29.61 11.88 8.17
N VAL A 375 28.50 11.39 7.60
CA VAL A 375 27.22 11.31 8.33
C VAL A 375 27.33 10.31 9.49
N PRO A 376 26.95 10.68 10.73
CA PRO A 376 27.12 9.82 11.89
C PRO A 376 26.33 8.49 11.80
N PRO A 377 26.81 7.43 12.47
CA PRO A 377 26.18 6.09 12.45
C PRO A 377 24.73 6.07 12.97
N THR A 378 24.38 7.03 13.83
CA THR A 378 23.06 7.19 14.45
C THR A 378 21.99 7.72 13.49
N PHE A 379 22.36 8.19 12.30
CA PHE A 379 21.42 8.71 11.32
C PHE A 379 20.82 7.61 10.43
N SER A 380 19.78 7.97 9.68
CA SER A 380 19.15 7.08 8.71
C SER A 380 20.11 6.72 7.57
N LEU A 381 19.93 5.53 6.96
CA LEU A 381 20.77 5.03 5.87
C LEU A 381 20.98 6.06 4.73
N PHE A 382 19.90 6.73 4.34
CA PHE A 382 19.87 7.76 3.29
C PHE A 382 19.98 9.20 3.81
N ALA A 383 20.50 9.40 5.03
CA ALA A 383 20.79 10.74 5.51
C ALA A 383 21.87 11.42 4.65
N TYR A 384 21.80 12.74 4.60
CA TYR A 384 22.68 13.56 3.77
C TYR A 384 23.23 14.76 4.54
N LEU A 385 24.30 15.35 4.03
CA LEU A 385 24.87 16.59 4.56
C LEU A 385 24.28 17.78 3.79
N ASP A 386 23.95 18.85 4.52
CA ASP A 386 23.65 20.13 3.88
C ASP A 386 24.94 20.89 3.51
N ASP A 387 24.77 22.07 2.91
CA ASP A 387 25.89 22.93 2.47
C ASP A 387 26.77 23.40 3.63
N GLN A 388 26.28 23.30 4.88
CA GLN A 388 27.01 23.64 6.11
C GLN A 388 27.67 22.40 6.75
N GLY A 389 27.59 21.22 6.11
CA GLY A 389 28.10 19.97 6.65
C GLY A 389 27.24 19.39 7.79
N THR A 390 26.02 19.88 7.99
CA THR A 390 25.11 19.37 9.02
C THR A 390 24.34 18.16 8.49
N PRO A 391 24.30 17.03 9.24
CA PRO A 391 23.58 15.84 8.82
C PRO A 391 22.06 15.99 9.00
N HIS A 392 21.31 15.62 7.95
CA HIS A 392 19.85 15.60 7.92
C HIS A 392 19.33 14.23 7.50
N HIS A 393 18.21 13.82 8.09
CA HIS A 393 17.49 12.63 7.65
C HIS A 393 16.80 12.86 6.29
N MET A 394 16.71 11.80 5.47
CA MET A 394 15.86 11.84 4.28
C MET A 394 14.38 11.77 4.69
N VAL A 395 13.75 12.94 4.76
CA VAL A 395 12.33 13.05 5.10
C VAL A 395 11.47 12.86 3.85
N LYS A 396 10.41 12.04 3.99
CA LYS A 396 9.48 11.70 2.91
C LYS A 396 8.92 12.93 2.17
N SER A 397 8.52 13.96 2.90
CA SER A 397 7.95 15.18 2.31
C SER A 397 8.97 15.97 1.50
N THR A 398 10.21 16.05 1.99
CA THR A 398 11.31 16.74 1.30
C THR A 398 11.65 16.03 0.00
N PHE A 399 11.78 14.71 0.04
CA PHE A 399 11.99 13.89 -1.15
C PHE A 399 10.89 14.09 -2.21
N LEU A 400 9.61 13.98 -1.79
CA LEU A 400 8.49 14.13 -2.72
C LEU A 400 8.39 15.54 -3.29
N ALA A 401 8.58 16.58 -2.48
CA ALA A 401 8.52 17.96 -2.94
C ALA A 401 9.64 18.25 -3.96
N PHE A 402 10.84 17.71 -3.74
CA PHE A 402 11.95 17.85 -4.67
C PHE A 402 11.65 17.19 -6.02
N CYS A 403 11.21 15.93 -6.01
CA CYS A 403 10.89 15.23 -7.26
C CYS A 403 9.69 15.86 -7.99
N ASP A 404 8.64 16.24 -7.26
CA ASP A 404 7.45 16.89 -7.83
C ASP A 404 7.79 18.19 -8.55
N ARG A 405 8.71 19.01 -7.99
CA ARG A 405 9.19 20.23 -8.63
C ARG A 405 9.85 19.95 -9.99
N ILE A 406 10.73 18.94 -10.06
CA ILE A 406 11.43 18.58 -11.30
C ILE A 406 10.43 18.03 -12.33
N TRP A 407 9.57 17.11 -11.92
CA TRP A 407 8.62 16.48 -12.83
C TRP A 407 7.56 17.45 -13.35
N LYS A 408 7.09 18.40 -12.53
CA LYS A 408 6.23 19.50 -13.00
C LYS A 408 6.89 20.33 -14.08
N SER A 409 8.17 20.68 -13.92
CA SER A 409 8.90 21.44 -14.95
C SER A 409 9.05 20.69 -16.26
N ALA A 410 8.99 19.35 -16.23
CA ALA A 410 9.03 18.47 -17.39
C ALA A 410 7.64 18.08 -17.93
N GLY A 411 6.55 18.62 -17.37
CA GLY A 411 5.17 18.24 -17.75
C GLY A 411 4.74 16.83 -17.32
N LEU A 412 5.47 16.21 -16.39
CA LEU A 412 5.28 14.84 -15.90
C LEU A 412 4.52 14.82 -14.56
N GLU A 413 3.30 15.33 -14.56
CA GLU A 413 2.53 15.54 -13.34
C GLU A 413 1.81 14.27 -12.80
N HIS A 414 1.15 14.42 -11.64
CA HIS A 414 0.26 13.41 -11.01
C HIS A 414 0.93 12.18 -10.37
N VAL A 415 2.20 12.29 -10.00
CA VAL A 415 2.96 11.23 -9.33
C VAL A 415 3.02 11.44 -7.82
N HIS A 416 2.89 10.34 -7.08
CA HIS A 416 2.88 10.33 -5.62
C HIS A 416 3.87 9.29 -5.09
N GLY A 417 4.12 9.26 -3.78
CA GLY A 417 4.98 8.21 -3.18
C GLY A 417 4.53 6.77 -3.48
N HIS A 418 3.26 6.55 -3.81
CA HIS A 418 2.76 5.25 -4.26
C HIS A 418 3.07 4.93 -5.72
N SER A 419 3.22 5.96 -6.56
CA SER A 419 3.52 5.84 -7.98
C SER A 419 4.87 5.15 -8.22
N PHE A 420 5.85 5.28 -7.32
CA PHE A 420 7.12 4.54 -7.39
C PHE A 420 6.89 3.02 -7.42
N ARG A 421 6.05 2.53 -6.49
CA ARG A 421 5.73 1.09 -6.40
C ARG A 421 4.91 0.60 -7.60
N ILE A 422 4.04 1.45 -8.15
CA ILE A 422 3.30 1.14 -9.38
C ILE A 422 4.27 1.09 -10.57
N GLY A 423 5.11 2.11 -10.73
CA GLY A 423 6.11 2.21 -11.80
C GLY A 423 7.05 1.00 -11.83
N GLY A 424 7.67 0.67 -10.70
CA GLY A 424 8.57 -0.47 -10.62
C GLY A 424 7.92 -1.81 -10.99
N ALA A 425 6.63 -2.01 -10.64
CA ALA A 425 5.91 -3.23 -10.97
C ALA A 425 5.56 -3.31 -12.46
N VAL A 426 5.05 -2.21 -13.03
CA VAL A 426 4.73 -2.12 -14.47
C VAL A 426 5.98 -2.33 -15.31
N GLU A 427 7.09 -1.70 -14.93
CA GLU A 427 8.33 -1.77 -15.68
C GLU A 427 8.95 -3.19 -15.65
N LEU A 428 8.89 -3.88 -14.51
CA LEU A 428 9.28 -5.28 -14.39
C LEU A 428 8.47 -6.21 -15.32
N LEU A 429 7.16 -5.97 -15.40
CA LEU A 429 6.28 -6.74 -16.29
C LEU A 429 6.60 -6.43 -17.76
N LEU A 430 6.81 -5.16 -18.12
CA LEU A 430 7.28 -4.79 -19.46
C LEU A 430 8.64 -5.42 -19.80
N ALA A 431 9.53 -5.58 -18.81
CA ALA A 431 10.79 -6.30 -18.97
C ALA A 431 10.60 -7.82 -19.19
N GLY A 432 9.39 -8.36 -18.98
CA GLY A 432 9.07 -9.77 -19.13
C GLY A 432 9.33 -10.61 -17.88
N VAL A 433 9.56 -9.98 -16.73
CA VAL A 433 9.75 -10.70 -15.47
C VAL A 433 8.42 -11.32 -15.05
N THR A 434 8.46 -12.57 -14.58
CA THR A 434 7.22 -13.28 -14.25
C THR A 434 6.50 -12.64 -13.05
N PRO A 435 5.16 -12.66 -13.02
CA PRO A 435 4.35 -12.13 -11.92
C PRO A 435 4.81 -12.53 -10.52
N GLU A 436 5.23 -13.79 -10.37
CA GLU A 436 5.67 -14.39 -9.10
C GLU A 436 6.96 -13.75 -8.60
N VAL A 437 7.91 -13.52 -9.52
CA VAL A 437 9.17 -12.84 -9.20
C VAL A 437 8.90 -11.40 -8.83
N VAL A 438 8.03 -10.70 -9.56
CA VAL A 438 7.60 -9.33 -9.22
C VAL A 438 6.95 -9.27 -7.83
N ALA A 439 6.12 -10.26 -7.49
CA ALA A 439 5.49 -10.38 -6.16
C ALA A 439 6.52 -10.63 -5.05
N ALA A 440 7.47 -11.54 -5.26
CA ALA A 440 8.50 -11.85 -4.28
C ALA A 440 9.41 -10.64 -3.99
N VAL A 441 9.91 -10.00 -5.04
CA VAL A 441 10.76 -8.81 -5.01
C VAL A 441 10.16 -7.68 -4.17
N SER A 442 8.86 -7.46 -4.35
CA SER A 442 8.09 -6.35 -3.80
C SER A 442 7.50 -6.64 -2.41
N GLY A 443 7.73 -7.85 -1.89
CA GLY A 443 7.19 -8.33 -0.61
C GLY A 443 5.67 -8.48 -0.63
N TRP A 444 5.08 -8.79 -1.79
CA TRP A 444 3.66 -9.14 -1.90
C TRP A 444 3.46 -10.63 -1.61
N THR A 445 2.67 -10.93 -0.58
CA THR A 445 2.25 -12.29 -0.23
C THR A 445 0.81 -12.61 -0.64
N SER A 446 0.13 -11.68 -1.32
CA SER A 446 -1.27 -11.81 -1.73
C SER A 446 -1.47 -11.28 -3.14
N LEU A 447 -2.58 -11.66 -3.77
CA LEU A 447 -3.01 -11.21 -5.11
C LEU A 447 -3.29 -9.70 -5.21
N ALA A 448 -3.14 -8.93 -4.12
CA ALA A 448 -3.23 -7.47 -4.14
C ALA A 448 -2.23 -6.82 -5.12
N PHE A 449 -1.17 -7.54 -5.55
CA PHE A 449 -0.23 -7.06 -6.55
C PHE A 449 -0.85 -6.84 -7.94
N LEU A 450 -1.91 -7.57 -8.28
CA LEU A 450 -2.61 -7.43 -9.56
C LEU A 450 -3.18 -6.01 -9.74
N LEU A 451 -3.49 -5.31 -8.64
CA LEU A 451 -3.94 -3.92 -8.67
C LEU A 451 -2.87 -2.93 -9.16
N TYR A 452 -1.60 -3.37 -9.24
CA TYR A 452 -0.46 -2.56 -9.68
C TYR A 452 -0.14 -2.79 -11.16
N TRP A 453 -0.81 -3.73 -11.83
CA TRP A 453 -0.69 -3.96 -13.26
C TRP A 453 -1.42 -2.86 -14.01
N ARG A 454 -0.80 -1.69 -14.07
CA ARG A 454 -1.27 -0.58 -14.92
C ARG A 454 -0.72 -0.77 -16.32
N ARG A 455 -1.38 -0.19 -17.33
CA ARG A 455 -1.00 -0.34 -18.74
C ARG A 455 -1.05 -1.80 -19.20
N PHE A 456 -2.18 -2.46 -18.95
CA PHE A 456 -2.35 -3.87 -19.30
C PHE A 456 -2.26 -4.07 -20.82
N GLU A 457 -2.71 -3.08 -21.57
CA GLU A 457 -2.58 -2.94 -23.01
C GLU A 457 -1.13 -3.00 -23.52
N ASP A 458 -0.14 -2.61 -22.71
CA ASP A 458 1.28 -2.67 -23.08
C ASP A 458 1.99 -3.92 -22.52
N ILE A 459 1.58 -4.36 -21.34
CA ILE A 459 2.11 -5.54 -20.66
C ILE A 459 1.74 -6.81 -21.46
N LEU A 460 0.48 -6.95 -21.85
CA LEU A 460 0.00 -8.16 -22.53
C LEU A 460 0.75 -8.45 -23.84
N PRO A 461 0.85 -7.51 -24.81
CA PRO A 461 1.57 -7.77 -26.05
C PRO A 461 3.01 -8.17 -25.81
N THR A 462 3.68 -7.55 -24.83
CA THR A 462 5.08 -7.84 -24.53
C THR A 462 5.27 -9.27 -24.02
N HIS A 463 4.40 -9.73 -23.12
CA HIS A 463 4.46 -11.10 -22.60
C HIS A 463 4.00 -12.14 -23.63
N ILE A 464 2.93 -11.86 -24.37
CA ILE A 464 2.41 -12.75 -25.41
C ILE A 464 3.45 -12.90 -26.52
N LEU A 465 3.99 -11.79 -27.05
CA LEU A 465 5.01 -11.81 -28.09
C LEU A 465 6.27 -12.55 -27.63
N LYS A 466 6.76 -12.30 -26.40
CA LYS A 466 7.92 -13.02 -25.85
C LYS A 466 7.65 -14.52 -25.65
N ALA A 467 6.42 -14.90 -25.29
CA ALA A 467 6.05 -16.31 -25.13
C ALA A 467 6.12 -17.08 -26.45
N TYR A 468 5.82 -16.41 -27.56
CA TYR A 468 5.90 -16.96 -28.92
C TYR A 468 7.20 -16.61 -29.65
N ASP A 469 8.22 -16.06 -28.96
CA ASP A 469 9.51 -15.80 -29.60
C ASP A 469 10.15 -17.13 -30.00
N SER A 470 10.64 -17.17 -31.24
CA SER A 470 11.30 -18.32 -31.85
C SER A 470 12.42 -18.89 -30.97
N SER A 471 13.17 -18.03 -30.28
CA SER A 471 14.23 -18.42 -29.35
C SER A 471 13.70 -19.22 -28.15
N GLN A 472 12.52 -18.86 -27.63
CA GLN A 472 11.86 -19.56 -26.52
C GLN A 472 11.27 -20.88 -26.97
N ILE A 473 10.68 -20.91 -28.17
CA ILE A 473 10.19 -22.13 -28.80
C ILE A 473 11.35 -23.11 -29.02
N SER A 474 12.48 -22.65 -29.55
CA SER A 474 13.70 -23.46 -29.71
C SER A 474 14.26 -23.95 -28.37
N ARG A 475 14.19 -23.13 -27.31
CA ARG A 475 14.61 -23.53 -25.96
C ARG A 475 13.68 -24.59 -25.36
N LEU A 476 12.37 -24.44 -25.55
CA LEU A 476 11.38 -25.43 -25.12
C LEU A 476 11.59 -26.75 -25.86
N LYS A 477 11.78 -26.71 -27.19
CA LYS A 477 12.12 -27.89 -28.00
C LYS A 477 13.34 -28.60 -27.44
N ARG A 478 14.44 -27.87 -27.20
CA ARG A 478 15.66 -28.44 -26.63
C ARG A 478 15.44 -29.04 -25.24
N THR A 479 14.64 -28.40 -24.39
CA THR A 479 14.33 -28.91 -23.04
C THR A 479 13.49 -30.19 -23.11
N LEU A 480 12.55 -30.27 -24.07
CA LEU A 480 11.77 -31.48 -24.35
C LEU A 480 12.68 -32.59 -24.89
N ASP A 481 13.58 -32.28 -25.82
CA ASP A 481 14.55 -33.24 -26.36
C ASP A 481 15.48 -33.78 -25.26
N ASP A 482 15.94 -32.92 -24.35
CA ASP A 482 16.80 -33.31 -23.24
C ASP A 482 16.04 -34.18 -22.21
N TYR A 483 14.78 -33.82 -21.91
CA TYR A 483 13.90 -34.65 -21.07
C TYR A 483 13.61 -36.01 -21.72
N GLN A 484 13.37 -36.02 -23.02
CA GLN A 484 13.10 -37.23 -23.79
C GLN A 484 14.30 -38.18 -23.74
N LYS A 485 15.51 -37.66 -23.97
CA LYS A 485 16.77 -38.41 -23.85
C LYS A 485 17.00 -38.93 -22.43
N ALA A 486 16.72 -38.11 -21.41
CA ALA A 486 16.90 -38.50 -20.02
C ALA A 486 15.94 -39.61 -19.56
N ASN A 487 14.78 -39.75 -20.21
CA ASN A 487 13.72 -40.72 -19.84
C ASN A 487 13.52 -41.85 -20.87
N ASN A 488 14.40 -41.97 -21.88
CA ASN A 488 14.33 -42.98 -22.96
C ASN A 488 12.96 -43.04 -23.66
N ILE A 489 12.32 -41.89 -23.90
CA ILE A 489 11.00 -41.85 -24.54
C ILE A 489 11.18 -41.96 -26.07
N PRO A 490 10.53 -42.92 -26.75
CA PRO A 490 10.65 -43.08 -28.21
C PRO A 490 10.12 -41.87 -29.00
N ASN A 491 10.79 -41.49 -30.09
CA ASN A 491 10.36 -40.38 -30.98
C ASN A 491 8.93 -40.55 -31.52
N SER A 492 8.51 -41.80 -31.75
CA SER A 492 7.19 -42.14 -32.28
C SER A 492 6.02 -41.66 -31.42
N LEU A 493 6.23 -41.47 -30.11
CA LEU A 493 5.18 -41.06 -29.17
C LEU A 493 4.94 -39.55 -29.19
N ILE A 494 5.96 -38.75 -29.52
CA ILE A 494 5.86 -37.30 -29.67
C ILE A 494 5.32 -36.94 -31.06
N ASP A 495 5.79 -37.62 -32.11
CA ASP A 495 5.28 -37.43 -33.47
C ASP A 495 3.77 -37.71 -33.54
N ALA A 496 3.29 -38.77 -32.84
CA ALA A 496 1.86 -39.06 -32.72
C ALA A 496 1.07 -37.96 -31.98
N CYS A 497 1.65 -37.28 -30.98
CA CYS A 497 1.00 -36.18 -30.27
C CYS A 497 0.96 -34.88 -31.09
N ILE A 498 1.98 -34.63 -31.92
CA ILE A 498 2.05 -33.45 -32.78
C ILE A 498 1.16 -33.62 -34.01
N SER A 499 1.16 -34.80 -34.65
CA SER A 499 0.33 -35.10 -35.83
C SER A 499 -1.16 -35.26 -35.50
N SER A 500 -1.53 -35.38 -34.23
CA SER A 500 -2.94 -35.35 -33.80
C SER A 500 -3.51 -33.92 -33.70
N ILE A 501 -2.67 -32.89 -33.87
CA ILE A 501 -3.05 -31.47 -33.90
C ILE A 501 -2.86 -30.94 -35.34
N ASP A 502 -3.16 -31.75 -36.35
CA ASP A 502 -3.54 -31.18 -37.64
C ASP A 502 -5.01 -30.76 -37.51
N ILE A 503 -5.22 -29.51 -37.09
CA ILE A 503 -6.49 -28.82 -37.32
C ILE A 503 -6.59 -28.69 -38.84
N ILE A 504 -7.29 -29.63 -39.45
CA ILE A 504 -7.73 -29.57 -40.83
C ILE A 504 -8.58 -28.30 -40.95
N GLU A 505 -8.05 -27.30 -41.65
CA GLU A 505 -8.88 -26.30 -42.34
C GLU A 505 -9.62 -27.04 -43.45
N ASP A 506 -10.94 -27.15 -43.29
CA ASP A 506 -11.92 -27.17 -44.39
C ASP A 506 -13.08 -26.23 -44.01
#